data_AF-A0A8K0CIP6-F1
#
_entry.id   AF-A0A8K0CIP6-F1
#
_cell.length_a   1.000
_cell.length_b   1.000
_cell.length_c   1.000
_cell.angle_alpha   90.00
_cell.angle_beta   90.00
_cell.angle_gamma   90.00
#
_symmetry.space_group_name_H-M   'P 1'
#
loop_
_entity.id
_entity.type
_entity.pdbx_description
1 polymer ?
#
loop_
_entity_poly.entity_id
_entity_poly.type
_entity_poly.pdbx_seq_one_letter_code
_entity_poly.pdbx_strand_id
1 'polypeptide(L)'
;MCYGLTPKATRRLAYEFAEKNTVNIPESWKENKMAGKDWFTGFMTRKSDFQNKLETVSKNLQFTASDIYNLNEAGVTTVQKTQKIIAIKGQPQIGQVTSREMEELITPVRIIRTNGTALPPVWVFPRIKYDPHGVLSEYGALGLVHKLGWMTSDDFGKVLEHFVTHVRCSNEHKVIFIMDNCKENGIIIITLPSHISNKLQPLHSAVFGTFKKFFNQGVDGWMISHPGRTLTIYDLPEIYIKAWDKAATPINIRSGFRCTGIWPFDKNIFTKEDFMCSYVTGRTRTPYKETVTSIPVEPPKPDIKLEEEDEETTDLKQLDVGNFVIYKVYGKKITTYYAAKIEERKKNTT
;
A
#
# COMPACT_ATOMS: atom_id res chain seq x y z
N MET A 1 -10.75 -0.10 6.82
CA MET A 1 -10.69 1.08 5.93
C MET A 1 -10.03 2.18 6.73
N CYS A 2 -8.86 2.68 6.33
CA CYS A 2 -8.20 3.77 7.08
C CYS A 2 -8.88 5.09 6.70
N TYR A 3 -9.69 5.63 7.60
CA TYR A 3 -10.26 6.96 7.46
C TYR A 3 -9.15 7.99 7.71
N GLY A 4 -8.92 8.88 6.75
CA GLY A 4 -7.94 9.96 6.88
C GLY A 4 -8.34 10.98 7.95
N LEU A 5 -7.42 11.86 8.32
CA LEU A 5 -7.68 12.94 9.28
C LEU A 5 -8.56 14.04 8.64
N THR A 6 -9.44 14.66 9.45
CA THR A 6 -10.21 15.84 9.04
C THR A 6 -9.28 17.05 8.84
N PRO A 7 -9.62 18.06 8.01
CA PRO A 7 -8.81 19.28 7.89
C PRO A 7 -8.44 19.93 9.23
N LYS A 8 -9.37 19.91 10.20
CA LYS A 8 -9.14 20.43 11.55
C LYS A 8 -8.21 19.51 12.36
N ALA A 9 -8.36 18.20 12.22
CA ALA A 9 -7.49 17.21 12.88
C ALA A 9 -6.07 17.24 12.30
N THR A 10 -5.91 17.35 10.98
CA THR A 10 -4.60 17.53 10.31
C THR A 10 -3.91 18.80 10.79
N ARG A 11 -4.64 19.92 10.93
CA ARG A 11 -4.09 21.18 11.45
C ARG A 11 -3.68 21.07 12.92
N ARG A 12 -4.45 20.37 13.76
CA ARG A 12 -4.08 20.10 15.16
C ARG A 12 -2.85 19.20 15.26
N LEU A 13 -2.81 18.12 14.49
CA LEU A 13 -1.66 17.22 14.43
C LEU A 13 -0.39 17.96 13.99
N ALA A 14 -0.50 18.85 13.02
CA ALA A 14 0.63 19.68 12.58
C ALA A 14 1.15 20.61 13.69
N TYR A 15 0.26 21.15 14.53
CA TYR A 15 0.66 21.92 15.71
C TYR A 15 1.34 21.03 16.76
N GLU A 16 0.73 19.91 17.14
CA GLU A 16 1.30 18.96 18.12
C GLU A 16 2.66 18.41 17.68
N PHE A 17 2.81 18.14 16.39
CA PHE A 17 4.08 17.72 15.81
C PHE A 17 5.13 18.83 15.90
N ALA A 18 4.76 20.07 15.58
CA ALA A 18 5.68 21.19 15.64
C ALA A 18 6.12 21.51 17.08
N GLU A 19 5.20 21.40 18.05
CA GLU A 19 5.48 21.55 19.48
C GLU A 19 6.45 20.46 19.99
N LYS A 20 6.20 19.19 19.64
CA LYS A 20 7.08 18.06 20.02
C LYS A 20 8.48 18.14 19.43
N ASN A 21 8.61 18.69 18.22
CA ASN A 21 9.90 18.82 17.53
C ASN A 21 10.54 20.19 17.73
N THR A 22 10.01 21.03 18.63
CA THR A 22 10.53 22.38 18.94
C THR A 22 10.71 23.24 17.69
N VAL A 23 9.81 23.09 16.72
CA VAL A 23 9.82 23.87 15.47
C VAL A 23 9.25 25.26 15.76
N ASN A 24 9.90 26.31 15.25
CA ASN A 24 9.38 27.66 15.38
C ASN A 24 8.03 27.80 14.63
N ILE A 25 6.97 28.17 15.34
CA ILE A 25 5.60 28.27 14.82
C ILE A 25 5.00 29.64 15.07
N PRO A 26 4.10 30.13 14.18
CA PRO A 26 3.41 31.41 14.37
C PRO A 26 2.61 31.47 15.67
N GLU A 27 2.51 32.65 16.29
CA GLU A 27 1.78 32.83 17.55
C GLU A 27 0.28 32.46 17.41
N SER A 28 -0.29 32.71 16.24
CA SER A 28 -1.66 32.31 15.89
C SER A 28 -1.90 30.79 15.97
N TRP A 29 -0.86 29.97 15.84
CA TRP A 29 -0.97 28.52 15.99
C TRP A 29 -1.04 28.11 17.45
N LYS A 30 -0.29 28.78 18.32
CA LYS A 30 -0.27 28.54 19.77
C LYS A 30 -1.61 28.92 20.40
N GLU A 31 -2.14 30.08 20.04
CA GLU A 31 -3.44 30.56 20.51
C GLU A 31 -4.57 29.60 20.12
N ASN A 32 -4.59 29.14 18.87
CA ASN A 32 -5.65 28.27 18.36
C ASN A 32 -5.39 26.76 18.58
N LYS A 33 -4.21 26.41 19.12
CA LYS A 33 -3.70 25.03 19.23
C LYS A 33 -3.85 24.22 17.94
N MET A 34 -3.66 24.87 16.79
CA MET A 34 -3.75 24.25 15.46
C MET A 34 -3.09 25.12 14.40
N ALA A 35 -2.57 24.47 13.35
CA ALA A 35 -2.01 25.16 12.21
C ALA A 35 -2.99 26.10 11.51
N GLY A 36 -2.52 27.15 10.85
CA GLY A 36 -3.34 28.11 10.11
C GLY A 36 -4.11 27.50 8.93
N LYS A 37 -5.16 28.20 8.45
CA LYS A 37 -5.92 27.77 7.25
C LYS A 37 -5.09 27.96 5.96
N ASP A 38 -4.31 29.01 5.92
CA ASP A 38 -3.25 29.31 4.96
C ASP A 38 -2.22 28.19 4.90
N TRP A 39 -1.73 27.72 6.06
CA TRP A 39 -0.84 26.57 6.13
C TRP A 39 -1.50 25.30 5.58
N PHE A 40 -2.76 25.04 5.95
CA PHE A 40 -3.47 23.87 5.45
C PHE A 40 -3.69 23.95 3.94
N THR A 41 -4.01 25.14 3.42
CA THR A 41 -4.12 25.38 1.98
C THR A 41 -2.77 25.14 1.31
N GLY A 42 -1.69 25.72 1.84
CA GLY A 42 -0.31 25.48 1.41
C GLY A 42 0.10 24.00 1.42
N PHE A 43 -0.29 23.28 2.47
CA PHE A 43 -0.10 21.85 2.63
C PHE A 43 -0.83 21.05 1.55
N MET A 44 -2.07 21.42 1.24
CA MET A 44 -2.87 20.82 0.18
C MET A 44 -2.40 21.24 -1.23
N THR A 45 -1.79 22.43 -1.38
CA THR A 45 -1.24 22.91 -2.64
C THR A 45 0.18 22.39 -2.92
N ARG A 46 0.81 21.60 -2.04
CA ARG A 46 2.09 20.91 -2.37
C ARG A 46 2.01 20.07 -3.64
N LYS A 47 0.79 19.68 -4.08
CA LYS A 47 0.52 19.09 -5.40
C LYS A 47 0.92 20.01 -6.56
N SER A 48 0.59 21.31 -6.49
CA SER A 48 0.98 22.26 -7.54
C SER A 48 2.50 22.41 -7.56
N ASP A 49 3.19 22.32 -6.43
CA ASP A 49 4.65 22.43 -6.39
C ASP A 49 5.34 21.26 -7.10
N PHE A 50 4.85 20.02 -6.91
CA PHE A 50 5.36 18.86 -7.65
C PHE A 50 5.16 19.03 -9.16
N GLN A 51 3.94 19.34 -9.58
CA GLN A 51 3.60 19.49 -11.00
C GLN A 51 4.34 20.68 -11.64
N ASN A 52 4.45 21.82 -10.94
CA ASN A 52 5.19 23.00 -11.40
C ASN A 52 6.70 22.71 -11.51
N LYS A 53 7.27 21.97 -10.56
CA LYS A 53 8.69 21.55 -10.62
C LYS A 53 8.92 20.62 -11.80
N LEU A 54 8.07 19.60 -11.97
CA LEU A 54 8.16 18.67 -13.09
C LEU A 54 8.00 19.40 -14.44
N GLU A 55 7.08 20.36 -14.52
CA GLU A 55 6.87 21.21 -15.69
C GLU A 55 8.12 22.06 -16.01
N THR A 56 8.69 22.72 -14.99
CA THR A 56 9.88 23.58 -15.13
C THR A 56 11.08 22.77 -15.59
N VAL A 57 11.31 21.62 -14.96
CA VAL A 57 12.41 20.71 -15.28
C VAL A 57 12.25 20.13 -16.69
N SER A 58 11.03 19.73 -17.07
CA SER A 58 10.75 19.18 -18.40
C SER A 58 10.95 20.22 -19.51
N LYS A 59 10.52 21.47 -19.29
CA LYS A 59 10.69 22.57 -20.26
C LYS A 59 12.14 23.00 -20.44
N ASN A 60 12.92 23.07 -19.35
CA ASN A 60 14.27 23.62 -19.39
C ASN A 60 15.32 22.66 -19.94
N LEU A 61 15.09 21.35 -19.85
CA LEU A 61 16.13 20.33 -20.11
C LEU A 61 15.77 19.34 -21.22
N GLN A 62 14.62 19.50 -21.89
CA GLN A 62 14.18 18.69 -23.04
C GLN A 62 14.29 17.17 -22.82
N PHE A 63 13.94 16.71 -21.63
CA PHE A 63 13.99 15.28 -21.30
C PHE A 63 13.08 14.43 -22.18
N THR A 64 13.55 13.23 -22.48
CA THR A 64 12.80 12.23 -23.25
C THR A 64 12.14 11.20 -22.32
N ALA A 65 11.34 10.29 -22.90
CA ALA A 65 10.80 9.11 -22.22
C ALA A 65 11.88 8.16 -21.68
N SER A 66 13.15 8.45 -21.96
CA SER A 66 14.28 7.70 -21.51
C SER A 66 14.95 8.36 -20.29
N ASP A 67 14.57 9.56 -19.88
CA ASP A 67 15.36 10.27 -18.86
C ASP A 67 14.66 10.33 -17.51
N ILE A 68 13.47 9.73 -17.39
CA ILE A 68 12.63 9.82 -16.20
C ILE A 68 12.49 8.44 -15.54
N TYR A 69 12.84 8.41 -14.26
CA TYR A 69 12.81 7.21 -13.44
C TYR A 69 11.93 7.43 -12.21
N ASN A 70 11.27 6.37 -11.76
CA ASN A 70 10.55 6.33 -10.49
C ASN A 70 11.12 5.23 -9.62
N LEU A 71 11.43 5.56 -8.36
CA LEU A 71 11.84 4.61 -7.33
C LEU A 71 10.71 4.44 -6.31
N ASN A 72 10.48 3.19 -5.90
CA ASN A 72 9.64 2.90 -4.75
C ASN A 72 10.05 1.60 -4.06
N GLU A 73 9.68 1.49 -2.79
CA GLU A 73 9.90 0.32 -1.95
C GLU A 73 8.59 -0.44 -1.72
N ALA A 74 8.61 -1.76 -1.83
CA ALA A 74 7.45 -2.59 -1.49
C ALA A 74 7.87 -3.91 -0.86
N GLY A 75 7.80 -3.97 0.47
CA GLY A 75 8.10 -5.16 1.24
C GLY A 75 7.30 -6.40 0.80
N VAL A 76 7.95 -7.55 0.83
CA VAL A 76 7.37 -8.88 0.58
C VAL A 76 7.63 -9.80 1.77
N THR A 77 6.68 -10.66 2.08
CA THR A 77 6.66 -11.46 3.31
C THR A 77 6.72 -12.96 3.02
N THR A 78 7.20 -13.73 3.98
CA THR A 78 7.18 -15.21 3.96
C THR A 78 5.78 -15.82 4.13
N VAL A 79 4.77 -15.00 4.44
CA VAL A 79 3.37 -15.42 4.52
C VAL A 79 2.60 -14.70 3.42
N GLN A 80 1.97 -15.48 2.55
CA GLN A 80 1.13 -14.94 1.48
C GLN A 80 -0.28 -14.62 1.98
N LYS A 81 -0.91 -13.61 1.36
CA LYS A 81 -2.34 -13.38 1.56
C LYS A 81 -3.14 -14.38 0.74
N THR A 82 -3.86 -15.25 1.44
CA THR A 82 -4.76 -16.24 0.87
C THR A 82 -5.80 -15.59 -0.04
N GLN A 83 -6.10 -16.26 -1.15
CA GLN A 83 -7.15 -15.84 -2.07
C GLN A 83 -8.51 -16.31 -1.55
N LYS A 84 -9.60 -15.76 -2.11
CA LYS A 84 -10.94 -16.27 -1.84
C LYS A 84 -11.09 -17.65 -2.49
N ILE A 85 -11.74 -18.56 -1.78
CA ILE A 85 -12.00 -19.92 -2.26
C ILE A 85 -13.47 -20.04 -2.65
N ILE A 86 -13.74 -20.69 -3.77
CA ILE A 86 -15.08 -21.08 -4.18
C ILE A 86 -15.25 -22.55 -3.83
N ALA A 87 -16.28 -22.87 -3.06
CA ALA A 87 -16.60 -24.25 -2.71
C ALA A 87 -18.10 -24.52 -2.84
N ILE A 88 -18.44 -25.80 -3.00
CA ILE A 88 -19.82 -26.26 -3.03
C ILE A 88 -20.44 -26.05 -1.64
N LYS A 89 -21.66 -25.51 -1.61
CA LYS A 89 -22.42 -25.31 -0.38
C LYS A 89 -22.54 -26.63 0.39
N GLY A 90 -22.16 -26.62 1.67
CA GLY A 90 -22.22 -27.80 2.56
C GLY A 90 -20.90 -28.58 2.71
N GLN A 91 -19.81 -28.17 2.06
CA GLN A 91 -18.48 -28.75 2.29
C GLN A 91 -17.92 -28.37 3.68
N PRO A 92 -17.64 -29.34 4.57
CA PRO A 92 -17.30 -29.06 5.96
C PRO A 92 -15.85 -28.63 6.19
N GLN A 93 -14.93 -28.91 5.26
CA GLN A 93 -13.51 -28.59 5.41
C GLN A 93 -13.00 -27.79 4.21
N ILE A 94 -12.93 -26.47 4.37
CA ILE A 94 -12.40 -25.54 3.37
C ILE A 94 -11.31 -24.70 4.04
N GLY A 95 -10.08 -24.83 3.57
CA GLY A 95 -8.94 -24.08 4.08
C GLY A 95 -7.89 -23.87 3.00
N GLN A 96 -7.12 -22.79 3.14
CA GLN A 96 -5.88 -22.58 2.38
C GLN A 96 -4.72 -22.55 3.37
N VAL A 97 -3.66 -23.29 3.07
CA VAL A 97 -2.47 -23.35 3.89
C VAL A 97 -1.56 -22.17 3.55
N THR A 98 -1.04 -21.50 4.57
CA THR A 98 0.04 -20.53 4.43
C THR A 98 1.36 -21.17 4.85
N SER A 99 2.48 -20.69 4.33
CA SER A 99 3.77 -21.34 4.60
C SER A 99 4.19 -21.25 6.07
N ARG A 100 3.87 -20.15 6.75
CA ARG A 100 4.22 -19.90 8.15
C ARG A 100 3.10 -19.11 8.86
N GLU A 101 3.14 -19.11 10.20
CA GLU A 101 2.26 -18.29 11.04
C GLU A 101 2.82 -16.89 11.28
N MET A 102 4.15 -16.74 11.36
CA MET A 102 4.83 -15.46 11.56
C MET A 102 5.50 -14.98 10.27
N GLU A 103 5.27 -13.71 9.96
CA GLU A 103 5.82 -13.01 8.80
C GLU A 103 7.26 -12.55 9.05
N GLU A 104 8.18 -12.95 8.17
CA GLU A 104 9.44 -12.24 7.97
C GLU A 104 9.33 -11.38 6.71
N LEU A 105 9.72 -10.11 6.81
CA LEU A 105 9.67 -9.13 5.73
C LEU A 105 11.06 -8.96 5.11
N ILE A 106 11.13 -9.00 3.78
CA ILE A 106 12.27 -8.45 3.03
C ILE A 106 11.81 -7.29 2.17
N THR A 107 12.72 -6.38 1.92
CA THR A 107 12.37 -5.07 1.41
C THR A 107 13.06 -4.82 0.08
N PRO A 108 12.40 -5.12 -1.05
CA PRO A 108 12.91 -4.79 -2.35
C PRO A 108 12.61 -3.33 -2.73
N VAL A 109 13.63 -2.63 -3.18
CA VAL A 109 13.56 -1.32 -3.83
C VAL A 109 13.53 -1.53 -5.34
N ARG A 110 12.61 -0.84 -6.01
CA ARG A 110 12.34 -0.97 -7.44
C ARG A 110 12.51 0.36 -8.12
N ILE A 111 13.15 0.33 -9.29
CA ILE A 111 13.33 1.50 -10.13
C ILE A 111 12.81 1.16 -11.53
N ILE A 112 11.89 1.98 -12.02
CA ILE A 112 11.30 1.86 -13.35
C ILE A 112 11.51 3.13 -14.15
N ARG A 113 11.57 2.99 -15.48
CA ARG A 113 11.79 4.07 -16.43
C ARG A 113 10.55 4.30 -17.28
N THR A 114 10.30 5.54 -17.69
CA THR A 114 9.09 5.91 -18.46
C THR A 114 8.93 5.17 -19.79
N ASN A 115 10.01 4.71 -20.42
CA ASN A 115 9.95 3.90 -21.65
C ASN A 115 9.41 2.47 -21.45
N GLY A 116 9.26 2.01 -20.21
CA GLY A 116 8.78 0.67 -19.88
C GLY A 116 9.85 -0.31 -19.41
N THR A 117 11.08 0.14 -19.15
CA THR A 117 12.14 -0.70 -18.60
C THR A 117 12.17 -0.65 -17.07
N ALA A 118 12.58 -1.74 -16.43
CA ALA A 118 12.84 -1.82 -15.00
C ALA A 118 14.32 -2.12 -14.79
N LEU A 119 14.93 -1.47 -13.80
CA LEU A 119 16.30 -1.76 -13.39
C LEU A 119 16.35 -2.97 -12.45
N PRO A 120 17.51 -3.65 -12.35
CA PRO A 120 17.70 -4.70 -11.38
C PRO A 120 17.35 -4.27 -9.95
N PRO A 121 16.74 -5.17 -9.15
CA PRO A 121 16.41 -4.91 -7.75
C PRO A 121 17.56 -4.32 -6.92
N VAL A 122 17.19 -3.58 -5.89
CA VAL A 122 17.97 -3.59 -4.64
C VAL A 122 17.16 -4.31 -3.57
N TRP A 123 17.79 -5.18 -2.81
CA TRP A 123 17.17 -5.96 -1.73
C TRP A 123 17.73 -5.52 -0.39
N VAL A 124 16.87 -5.29 0.60
CA VAL A 124 17.27 -5.07 1.99
C VAL A 124 16.77 -6.25 2.82
N PHE A 125 17.71 -7.05 3.34
CA PHE A 125 17.42 -8.21 4.18
C PHE A 125 17.48 -7.85 5.67
N PRO A 126 16.54 -8.37 6.51
CA PRO A 126 16.51 -8.15 7.96
C PRO A 126 17.58 -8.99 8.68
N ARG A 127 18.87 -8.71 8.44
CA ARG A 127 20.02 -9.45 8.96
C ARG A 127 21.14 -8.50 9.39
N ILE A 128 22.00 -8.96 10.30
CA ILE A 128 23.19 -8.20 10.76
C ILE A 128 24.43 -8.59 9.94
N LYS A 129 24.58 -9.88 9.64
CA LYS A 129 25.63 -10.43 8.76
C LYS A 129 24.97 -11.44 7.84
N TYR A 130 24.97 -11.14 6.55
CA TYR A 130 24.50 -12.03 5.50
C TYR A 130 25.15 -11.56 4.20
N ASP A 131 25.61 -12.50 3.37
CA ASP A 131 26.07 -12.20 2.03
C ASP A 131 24.96 -12.54 1.03
N PRO A 132 24.16 -11.55 0.62
CA PRO A 132 23.09 -11.76 -0.35
C PRO A 132 23.59 -11.91 -1.79
N HIS A 133 24.88 -11.72 -2.08
CA HIS A 133 25.39 -11.62 -3.45
C HIS A 133 25.25 -12.91 -4.24
N GLY A 134 25.29 -14.10 -3.61
CA GLY A 134 25.17 -15.38 -4.30
C GLY A 134 23.88 -15.52 -5.12
N VAL A 135 22.72 -15.30 -4.50
CA VAL A 135 21.39 -15.48 -5.14
C VAL A 135 21.02 -14.29 -6.06
N LEU A 136 21.67 -13.14 -5.87
CA LEU A 136 21.29 -11.88 -6.51
C LEU A 136 22.18 -11.47 -7.69
N SER A 137 23.43 -11.95 -7.70
CA SER A 137 24.45 -11.56 -8.70
C SER A 137 24.07 -11.95 -10.12
N GLU A 138 23.40 -13.09 -10.31
CA GLU A 138 22.95 -13.56 -11.64
C GLU A 138 22.02 -12.56 -12.34
N TYR A 139 21.30 -11.74 -11.57
CA TYR A 139 20.34 -10.76 -12.08
C TYR A 139 20.85 -9.32 -12.00
N GLY A 140 22.12 -9.12 -11.66
CA GLY A 140 22.71 -7.80 -11.42
C GLY A 140 22.05 -7.06 -10.25
N ALA A 141 21.41 -7.77 -9.32
CA ALA A 141 20.70 -7.16 -8.20
C ALA A 141 21.66 -6.85 -7.03
N LEU A 142 21.46 -5.71 -6.38
CA LEU A 142 22.22 -5.34 -5.19
C LEU A 142 21.55 -5.93 -3.95
N GLY A 143 22.32 -6.55 -3.08
CA GLY A 143 21.85 -7.03 -1.78
C GLY A 143 22.47 -6.23 -0.64
N LEU A 144 21.61 -5.70 0.22
CA LEU A 144 21.93 -4.94 1.42
C LEU A 144 21.38 -5.67 2.64
N VAL A 145 21.97 -5.40 3.80
CA VAL A 145 21.59 -6.03 5.06
C VAL A 145 21.42 -4.96 6.13
N HIS A 146 20.29 -5.00 6.82
CA HIS A 146 20.03 -4.13 7.95
C HIS A 146 19.22 -4.88 9.00
N LYS A 147 19.50 -4.67 10.29
CA LYS A 147 18.93 -5.46 11.40
C LYS A 147 17.39 -5.53 11.36
N LEU A 148 16.75 -4.43 10.99
CA LEU A 148 15.30 -4.31 10.98
C LEU A 148 14.67 -4.50 9.59
N GLY A 149 15.47 -4.71 8.54
CA GLY A 149 14.98 -4.85 7.16
C GLY A 149 14.50 -3.54 6.50
N TRP A 150 14.70 -2.40 7.17
CA TRP A 150 14.45 -1.06 6.61
C TRP A 150 15.73 -0.48 6.04
N MET A 151 15.58 0.33 4.99
CA MET A 151 16.67 1.09 4.39
C MET A 151 17.06 2.27 5.29
N THR A 152 18.36 2.48 5.47
CA THR A 152 18.93 3.67 6.11
C THR A 152 19.44 4.69 5.09
N SER A 153 19.84 5.88 5.53
CA SER A 153 20.46 6.87 4.63
C SER A 153 21.74 6.35 3.97
N ASP A 154 22.54 5.57 4.70
CA ASP A 154 23.78 4.99 4.16
C ASP A 154 23.49 3.91 3.11
N ASP A 155 22.44 3.10 3.33
CA ASP A 155 21.96 2.14 2.34
C ASP A 155 21.45 2.84 1.08
N PHE A 156 20.80 4.00 1.24
CA PHE A 156 20.30 4.78 0.12
C PHE A 156 21.43 5.31 -0.78
N GLY A 157 22.57 5.71 -0.21
CA GLY A 157 23.77 6.05 -0.99
C GLY A 157 24.21 4.92 -1.92
N LYS A 158 24.19 3.67 -1.43
CA LYS A 158 24.49 2.48 -2.25
C LYS A 158 23.43 2.21 -3.32
N VAL A 159 22.15 2.52 -3.04
CA VAL A 159 21.08 2.45 -4.06
C VAL A 159 21.35 3.44 -5.20
N LEU A 160 21.83 4.64 -4.88
CA LEU A 160 22.19 5.63 -5.89
C LEU A 160 23.43 5.22 -6.68
N GLU A 161 24.47 4.69 -6.04
CA GLU A 161 25.63 4.11 -6.74
C GLU A 161 25.20 3.01 -7.72
N HIS A 162 24.31 2.11 -7.28
CA HIS A 162 23.71 1.08 -8.13
C HIS A 162 22.93 1.69 -9.31
N PHE A 163 22.13 2.73 -9.05
CA PHE A 163 21.39 3.45 -10.09
C PHE A 163 22.34 4.09 -11.11
N VAL A 164 23.34 4.84 -10.67
CA VAL A 164 24.34 5.50 -11.53
C VAL A 164 25.09 4.47 -12.36
N THR A 165 25.45 3.32 -11.78
CA THR A 165 26.15 2.24 -12.49
C THR A 165 25.33 1.69 -13.66
N HIS A 166 24.02 1.50 -13.46
CA HIS A 166 23.15 0.95 -14.50
C HIS A 166 22.69 1.99 -15.53
N VAL A 167 22.44 3.22 -15.10
CA VAL A 167 21.92 4.30 -15.96
C VAL A 167 23.04 5.07 -16.65
N ARG A 168 24.25 5.06 -16.09
CA ARG A 168 25.43 5.79 -16.55
C ARG A 168 25.15 7.28 -16.71
N CYS A 169 24.45 7.89 -15.75
CA CYS A 169 24.20 9.32 -15.76
C CYS A 169 25.47 10.12 -15.46
N SER A 170 25.56 11.33 -16.02
CA SER A 170 26.69 12.26 -15.84
C SER A 170 26.17 13.71 -15.81
N ASN A 171 27.05 14.69 -15.59
CA ASN A 171 26.66 16.10 -15.68
C ASN A 171 26.21 16.52 -17.10
N GLU A 172 26.65 15.78 -18.12
CA GLU A 172 26.29 15.97 -19.53
C GLU A 172 24.99 15.22 -19.87
N HIS A 173 24.78 14.04 -19.27
CA HIS A 173 23.57 13.24 -19.42
C HIS A 173 22.79 13.15 -18.10
N LYS A 174 22.02 14.21 -17.84
CA LYS A 174 21.18 14.33 -16.64
C LYS A 174 19.95 13.45 -16.77
N VAL A 175 19.45 12.97 -15.63
CA VAL A 175 18.21 12.20 -15.53
C VAL A 175 17.33 12.73 -14.40
N ILE A 176 16.02 12.58 -14.54
CA ILE A 176 15.04 12.86 -13.49
C ILE A 176 14.81 11.58 -12.68
N PHE A 177 14.93 11.71 -11.37
CA PHE A 177 14.66 10.65 -10.42
C PHE A 177 13.52 11.05 -9.48
N ILE A 178 12.38 10.38 -9.63
CA ILE A 178 11.17 10.67 -8.86
C ILE A 178 11.07 9.70 -7.70
N MET A 179 11.17 10.22 -6.48
CA MET A 179 11.09 9.44 -5.23
C MET A 179 10.53 10.30 -4.09
N ASP A 180 10.40 9.76 -2.88
CA ASP A 180 10.08 10.57 -1.69
C ASP A 180 11.36 11.06 -0.99
N ASN A 181 11.44 12.36 -0.65
CA ASN A 181 12.40 13.02 0.25
C ASN A 181 13.92 12.75 0.05
N CYS A 182 14.54 13.29 -1.02
CA CYS A 182 16.02 13.28 -1.13
C CYS A 182 16.58 14.52 -1.87
N LYS A 183 17.88 14.82 -1.63
CA LYS A 183 18.68 15.88 -2.28
C LYS A 183 20.08 15.35 -2.59
N GLU A 184 20.47 15.23 -3.86
CA GLU A 184 21.84 14.84 -4.24
C GLU A 184 22.29 15.40 -5.60
N ASN A 185 23.59 15.25 -5.91
CA ASN A 185 24.30 15.86 -7.04
C ASN A 185 24.16 15.05 -8.35
N GLY A 186 24.06 15.73 -9.50
CA GLY A 186 24.01 15.13 -10.85
C GLY A 186 22.67 14.49 -11.25
N ILE A 187 21.81 14.20 -10.29
CA ILE A 187 20.45 13.66 -10.46
C ILE A 187 19.43 14.74 -10.09
N ILE A 188 18.46 14.99 -10.96
CA ILE A 188 17.36 15.91 -10.61
C ILE A 188 16.32 15.12 -9.83
N ILE A 189 16.36 15.24 -8.50
CA ILE A 189 15.41 14.57 -7.62
C ILE A 189 14.12 15.38 -7.52
N ILE A 190 12.99 14.77 -7.88
CA ILE A 190 11.67 15.35 -7.69
C ILE A 190 10.96 14.56 -6.60
N THR A 191 10.73 15.23 -5.47
CA THR A 191 10.04 14.64 -4.33
C THR A 191 8.53 14.59 -4.53
N LEU A 192 7.93 13.41 -4.33
CA LEU A 192 6.48 13.26 -4.34
C LEU A 192 5.85 13.86 -3.06
N PRO A 193 4.67 14.50 -3.17
CA PRO A 193 4.00 15.07 -2.03
C PRO A 193 3.41 13.96 -1.14
N SER A 194 3.55 14.12 0.18
CA SER A 194 3.03 13.16 1.17
C SER A 194 1.53 12.91 0.99
N HIS A 195 1.11 11.67 1.27
CA HIS A 195 -0.30 11.21 1.24
C HIS A 195 -0.99 11.20 -0.15
N ILE A 196 -0.26 11.43 -1.24
CA ILE A 196 -0.78 11.33 -2.63
C ILE A 196 -0.09 10.19 -3.40
N SER A 197 0.70 9.38 -2.70
CA SER A 197 1.49 8.29 -3.29
C SER A 197 0.64 7.30 -4.09
N ASN A 198 -0.58 6.99 -3.66
CA ASN A 198 -1.50 6.09 -4.39
C ASN A 198 -1.93 6.63 -5.77
N LYS A 199 -1.86 7.94 -6.00
CA LYS A 199 -2.23 8.60 -7.25
C LYS A 199 -1.03 9.01 -8.09
N LEU A 200 0.09 9.40 -7.46
CA LEU A 200 1.27 9.92 -8.16
C LEU A 200 2.44 8.94 -8.28
N GLN A 201 2.44 7.80 -7.59
CA GLN A 201 3.48 6.78 -7.72
C GLN A 201 3.14 5.78 -8.85
N PRO A 202 3.85 5.81 -9.99
CA PRO A 202 3.58 4.90 -11.12
C PRO A 202 3.57 3.42 -10.74
N LEU A 203 4.49 3.01 -9.85
CA LEU A 203 4.57 1.63 -9.35
C LEU A 203 3.29 1.19 -8.62
N HIS A 204 2.68 2.07 -7.84
CA HIS A 204 1.43 1.77 -7.14
C HIS A 204 0.23 1.72 -8.09
N SER A 205 0.19 2.59 -9.10
CA SER A 205 -0.98 2.71 -9.99
C SER A 205 -1.17 1.52 -10.94
N ALA A 206 -0.10 0.87 -11.39
CA ALA A 206 -0.21 -0.18 -12.42
C ALA A 206 0.58 -1.48 -12.15
N VAL A 207 1.71 -1.42 -11.44
CA VAL A 207 2.62 -2.57 -11.34
C VAL A 207 2.34 -3.41 -10.09
N PHE A 208 2.24 -2.78 -8.91
CA PHE A 208 2.18 -3.49 -7.64
C PHE A 208 0.91 -4.31 -7.42
N GLY A 209 -0.23 -3.90 -7.97
CA GLY A 209 -1.46 -4.69 -7.91
C GLY A 209 -1.30 -6.03 -8.62
N THR A 210 -0.79 -5.98 -9.86
CA THR A 210 -0.52 -7.16 -10.69
C THR A 210 0.60 -8.02 -10.11
N PHE A 211 1.67 -7.40 -9.61
CA PHE A 211 2.77 -8.08 -8.96
C PHE A 211 2.32 -8.92 -7.76
N LYS A 212 1.51 -8.35 -6.86
CA LYS A 212 1.01 -9.09 -5.68
C LYS A 212 0.24 -10.36 -6.07
N LYS A 213 -0.52 -10.31 -7.17
CA LYS A 213 -1.24 -11.48 -7.69
C LYS A 213 -0.27 -12.57 -8.15
N PHE A 214 0.70 -12.23 -9.00
CA PHE A 214 1.68 -13.20 -9.50
C PHE A 214 2.62 -13.72 -8.41
N PHE A 215 2.96 -12.87 -7.44
CA PHE A 215 3.77 -13.25 -6.30
C PHE A 215 3.07 -14.29 -5.43
N ASN A 216 1.80 -14.06 -5.08
CA ASN A 216 1.01 -15.04 -4.32
C ASN A 216 0.89 -16.38 -5.07
N GLN A 217 0.68 -16.36 -6.39
CA GLN A 217 0.66 -17.58 -7.22
C GLN A 217 2.02 -18.30 -7.21
N GLY A 218 3.12 -17.54 -7.24
CA GLY A 218 4.47 -18.09 -7.16
C GLY A 218 4.76 -18.73 -5.80
N VAL A 219 4.30 -18.12 -4.71
CA VAL A 219 4.39 -18.69 -3.36
C VAL A 219 3.57 -19.97 -3.25
N ASP A 220 2.32 -19.97 -3.72
CA ASP A 220 1.47 -21.16 -3.72
C ASP A 220 2.11 -22.30 -4.53
N GLY A 221 2.68 -21.99 -5.70
CA GLY A 221 3.42 -22.96 -6.52
C GLY A 221 4.67 -23.50 -5.84
N TRP A 222 5.43 -22.65 -5.14
CA TRP A 222 6.61 -23.07 -4.37
C TRP A 222 6.23 -24.03 -3.24
N MET A 223 5.13 -23.76 -2.54
CA MET A 223 4.66 -24.63 -1.45
C MET A 223 4.23 -26.02 -1.94
N ILE A 224 3.63 -26.09 -3.13
CA ILE A 224 3.24 -27.38 -3.74
C ILE A 224 4.48 -28.18 -4.16
N SER A 225 5.51 -27.52 -4.71
CA SER A 225 6.73 -28.20 -5.16
C SER A 225 7.71 -28.55 -4.04
N HIS A 226 7.52 -28.00 -2.84
CA HIS A 226 8.39 -28.23 -1.67
C HIS A 226 7.58 -28.71 -0.46
N PRO A 227 6.95 -29.90 -0.52
CA PRO A 227 6.13 -30.41 0.57
C PRO A 227 6.96 -30.58 1.85
N GLY A 228 6.42 -30.14 2.98
CA GLY A 228 7.06 -30.23 4.29
C GLY A 228 8.17 -29.21 4.56
N ARG A 229 8.47 -28.31 3.61
CA ARG A 229 9.42 -27.21 3.81
C ARG A 229 8.69 -25.89 4.06
N THR A 230 9.29 -25.06 4.91
CA THR A 230 8.80 -23.71 5.20
C THR A 230 9.55 -22.69 4.33
N LEU A 231 8.80 -21.73 3.80
CA LEU A 231 9.33 -20.65 2.97
C LEU A 231 10.16 -19.70 3.83
N THR A 232 11.39 -19.48 3.41
CA THR A 232 12.31 -18.56 4.09
C THR A 232 12.49 -17.29 3.27
N ILE A 233 13.06 -16.26 3.89
CA ILE A 233 13.43 -15.03 3.19
C ILE A 233 14.43 -15.24 2.04
N TYR A 234 15.12 -16.38 2.00
CA TYR A 234 16.12 -16.72 0.99
C TYR A 234 15.50 -17.32 -0.28
N ASP A 235 14.28 -17.86 -0.16
CA ASP A 235 13.51 -18.39 -1.29
C ASP A 235 12.73 -17.27 -2.02
N LEU A 236 12.39 -16.19 -1.30
CA LEU A 236 11.58 -15.09 -1.81
C LEU A 236 12.17 -14.37 -3.04
N PRO A 237 13.50 -14.12 -3.17
CA PRO A 237 14.05 -13.43 -4.33
C PRO A 237 13.77 -14.13 -5.65
N GLU A 238 13.87 -15.46 -5.71
CA GLU A 238 13.61 -16.22 -6.94
C GLU A 238 12.13 -16.15 -7.35
N ILE A 239 11.23 -16.35 -6.37
CA ILE A 239 9.78 -16.23 -6.59
C ILE A 239 9.42 -14.81 -7.03
N TYR A 240 10.05 -13.81 -6.40
CA TYR A 240 9.84 -12.40 -6.69
C TYR A 240 10.21 -12.08 -8.12
N ILE A 241 11.40 -12.47 -8.59
CA ILE A 241 11.88 -12.11 -9.93
C ILE A 241 10.92 -12.65 -10.99
N LYS A 242 10.51 -13.91 -10.87
CA LYS A 242 9.52 -14.53 -11.77
C LYS A 242 8.17 -13.80 -11.76
N ALA A 243 7.72 -13.34 -10.60
CA ALA A 243 6.48 -12.57 -10.48
C ALA A 243 6.63 -11.13 -11.02
N TRP A 244 7.80 -10.53 -10.82
CA TRP A 244 8.14 -9.19 -11.27
C TRP A 244 8.18 -9.11 -12.78
N ASP A 245 8.83 -10.06 -13.46
CA ASP A 245 8.93 -10.07 -14.93
C ASP A 245 7.55 -10.15 -15.60
N LYS A 246 6.60 -10.86 -14.97
CA LYS A 246 5.20 -10.93 -15.42
C LYS A 246 4.41 -9.65 -15.14
N ALA A 247 4.75 -8.91 -14.08
CA ALA A 247 4.00 -7.74 -13.63
C ALA A 247 4.53 -6.43 -14.22
N ALA A 248 5.84 -6.25 -14.25
CA ALA A 248 6.56 -5.06 -14.66
C ALA A 248 6.81 -5.06 -16.17
N THR A 249 5.78 -5.41 -16.94
CA THR A 249 5.86 -5.37 -18.41
C THR A 249 5.99 -3.91 -18.88
N PRO A 250 6.58 -3.68 -20.07
CA PRO A 250 6.68 -2.32 -20.61
C PRO A 250 5.32 -1.63 -20.75
N ILE A 251 4.27 -2.40 -21.01
CA ILE A 251 2.89 -1.89 -21.09
C ILE A 251 2.40 -1.40 -19.72
N ASN A 252 2.57 -2.20 -18.67
CA ASN A 252 2.14 -1.84 -17.33
C ASN A 252 2.92 -0.65 -16.78
N ILE A 253 4.24 -0.62 -16.99
CA ILE A 253 5.09 0.50 -16.56
C ILE A 253 4.67 1.79 -17.26
N ARG A 254 4.55 1.80 -18.60
CA ARG A 254 4.09 2.97 -19.36
C ARG A 254 2.69 3.41 -18.93
N SER A 255 1.79 2.46 -18.67
CA SER A 255 0.45 2.78 -18.16
C SER A 255 0.51 3.44 -16.79
N GLY A 256 1.40 2.98 -15.90
CA GLY A 256 1.63 3.59 -14.59
C GLY A 256 1.99 5.07 -14.73
N PHE A 257 2.99 5.39 -15.54
CA PHE A 257 3.41 6.79 -15.77
C PHE A 257 2.35 7.65 -16.46
N ARG A 258 1.55 7.06 -17.37
CA ARG A 258 0.46 7.76 -18.03
C ARG A 258 -0.66 8.11 -17.05
N CYS A 259 -1.05 7.18 -16.19
CA CYS A 259 -2.10 7.39 -15.19
C CYS A 259 -1.74 8.42 -14.12
N THR A 260 -0.45 8.64 -13.86
CA THR A 260 0.02 9.67 -12.91
C THR A 260 0.17 11.05 -13.53
N GLY A 261 0.08 11.17 -14.87
CA GLY A 261 0.37 12.39 -15.62
C GLY A 261 1.83 12.81 -15.56
N ILE A 262 2.73 11.90 -15.16
CA ILE A 262 4.18 12.15 -15.19
C ILE A 262 4.70 12.02 -16.63
N TRP A 263 4.22 11.01 -17.36
CA TRP A 263 4.61 10.82 -18.76
C TRP A 263 3.51 10.17 -19.61
N PRO A 264 3.02 10.84 -20.68
CA PRO A 264 3.29 12.24 -21.02
C PRO A 264 2.92 13.20 -19.88
N PHE A 265 3.62 14.31 -19.77
CA PHE A 265 3.36 15.29 -18.72
C PHE A 265 1.97 15.90 -18.89
N ASP A 266 1.12 15.73 -17.88
CA ASP A 266 -0.21 16.33 -17.82
C ASP A 266 -0.48 16.87 -16.41
N LYS A 267 -0.39 18.20 -16.30
CA LYS A 267 -0.65 18.96 -15.06
C LYS A 267 -2.08 18.81 -14.56
N ASN A 268 -3.03 18.55 -15.47
CA ASN A 268 -4.46 18.54 -15.20
C ASN A 268 -5.03 17.13 -15.03
N ILE A 269 -4.17 16.10 -15.02
CA ILE A 269 -4.58 14.68 -14.94
C ILE A 269 -5.48 14.34 -13.75
N PHE A 270 -5.36 15.11 -12.65
CA PHE A 270 -6.19 14.94 -11.46
C PHE A 270 -7.01 16.19 -11.19
N THR A 271 -8.33 16.04 -11.11
CA THR A 271 -9.25 17.13 -10.81
C THR A 271 -9.41 17.32 -9.30
N LYS A 272 -10.23 18.28 -8.84
CA LYS A 272 -10.50 18.44 -7.40
C LYS A 272 -11.31 17.25 -6.85
N GLU A 273 -12.13 16.65 -7.71
CA GLU A 273 -13.02 15.52 -7.41
C GLU A 273 -12.24 14.25 -7.06
N ASP A 274 -11.10 14.02 -7.70
CA ASP A 274 -10.18 12.91 -7.40
C ASP A 274 -9.71 12.86 -5.95
N PHE A 275 -9.73 14.01 -5.28
CA PHE A 275 -9.33 14.16 -3.89
C PHE A 275 -10.53 14.26 -2.96
N MET A 276 -11.78 14.25 -3.44
CA MET A 276 -12.98 14.36 -2.60
C MET A 276 -13.03 13.32 -1.48
N CYS A 277 -12.48 12.12 -1.69
CA CYS A 277 -12.38 11.10 -0.66
C CYS A 277 -11.55 11.55 0.56
N SER A 278 -10.54 12.42 0.39
CA SER A 278 -9.82 13.02 1.53
C SER A 278 -10.63 14.12 2.24
N TYR A 279 -11.71 14.63 1.65
CA TYR A 279 -12.61 15.64 2.25
C TYR A 279 -13.84 15.04 2.96
N VAL A 280 -14.12 13.73 2.84
CA VAL A 280 -15.29 13.07 3.47
C VAL A 280 -15.28 13.22 4.99
N THR A 281 -14.09 13.38 5.55
CA THR A 281 -13.81 13.63 6.98
C THR A 281 -14.31 14.99 7.48
N GLY A 282 -14.74 15.89 6.58
CA GLY A 282 -15.22 17.23 6.89
C GLY A 282 -16.75 17.42 6.81
N ARG A 283 -17.52 16.37 6.49
CA ARG A 283 -18.99 16.49 6.40
C ARG A 283 -19.60 16.48 7.81
N THR A 284 -20.46 17.45 8.11
CA THR A 284 -21.32 17.40 9.30
C THR A 284 -22.20 16.16 9.20
N ARG A 285 -22.16 15.30 10.24
CA ARG A 285 -23.06 14.16 10.35
C ARG A 285 -24.48 14.70 10.31
N THR A 286 -25.24 14.37 9.26
CA THR A 286 -26.67 14.67 9.22
C THR A 286 -27.31 14.00 10.43
N PRO A 287 -28.07 14.72 11.27
CA PRO A 287 -28.75 14.10 12.40
C PRO A 287 -29.72 13.05 11.84
N TYR A 288 -29.41 11.80 12.12
CA TYR A 288 -30.31 10.68 11.87
C TYR A 288 -31.53 10.89 12.76
N LYS A 289 -32.72 11.07 12.17
CA LYS A 289 -33.97 11.09 12.92
C LYS A 289 -34.32 9.64 13.24
N GLU A 290 -34.09 9.22 14.47
CA GLU A 290 -34.63 7.96 14.98
C GLU A 290 -36.15 8.10 15.14
N THR A 291 -36.90 7.41 14.30
CA THR A 291 -38.32 7.11 14.57
C THR A 291 -38.36 5.93 15.53
N VAL A 292 -38.37 6.21 16.82
CA VAL A 292 -38.55 5.18 17.87
C VAL A 292 -40.01 4.71 17.82
N THR A 293 -40.24 3.46 17.45
CA THR A 293 -41.49 2.75 17.75
C THR A 293 -41.21 1.84 18.94
N SER A 294 -41.82 2.14 20.09
CA SER A 294 -41.67 1.40 21.33
C SER A 294 -42.46 0.10 21.30
N ILE A 295 -41.81 -1.02 21.62
CA ILE A 295 -42.47 -2.28 22.02
C ILE A 295 -42.17 -2.49 23.51
N PRO A 296 -43.14 -2.83 24.38
CA PRO A 296 -42.90 -3.01 25.81
C PRO A 296 -42.18 -4.34 26.10
N VAL A 297 -41.17 -4.30 26.98
CA VAL A 297 -40.45 -5.48 27.47
C VAL A 297 -40.81 -5.69 28.95
N GLU A 298 -41.28 -6.89 29.31
CA GLU A 298 -41.45 -7.32 30.71
C GLU A 298 -40.08 -7.61 31.37
N PRO A 299 -39.92 -7.37 32.68
CA PRO A 299 -38.64 -7.50 33.35
C PRO A 299 -38.35 -8.97 33.75
N PRO A 300 -37.12 -9.49 33.56
CA PRO A 300 -36.72 -10.76 34.14
C PRO A 300 -36.23 -10.62 35.59
N LYS A 301 -36.46 -11.68 36.37
CA LYS A 301 -36.06 -11.87 37.78
C LYS A 301 -34.52 -11.96 37.98
N PRO A 302 -34.01 -11.71 39.20
CA PRO A 302 -32.58 -11.61 39.46
C PRO A 302 -31.89 -12.95 39.74
N ASP A 303 -30.55 -12.88 39.64
CA ASP A 303 -29.49 -13.76 40.17
C ASP A 303 -28.86 -14.78 39.18
N ILE A 304 -27.68 -14.45 38.64
CA ILE A 304 -26.34 -14.94 39.09
C ILE A 304 -25.22 -14.43 38.14
N LYS A 305 -24.22 -13.82 38.79
CA LYS A 305 -22.86 -13.32 38.47
C LYS A 305 -22.25 -13.40 37.04
N LEU A 306 -21.65 -12.24 36.72
CA LEU A 306 -20.80 -11.76 35.62
C LEU A 306 -19.60 -12.66 35.25
N GLU A 307 -19.32 -12.77 33.94
CA GLU A 307 -17.98 -12.62 33.35
C GLU A 307 -18.09 -12.22 31.86
N GLU A 308 -17.05 -11.55 31.37
CA GLU A 308 -16.98 -10.51 30.33
C GLU A 308 -17.43 -10.91 28.89
N GLU A 309 -18.20 -10.01 28.24
CA GLU A 309 -18.54 -10.05 26.80
C GLU A 309 -17.60 -9.13 25.99
N ASP A 310 -16.95 -9.72 24.98
CA ASP A 310 -16.21 -9.03 23.92
C ASP A 310 -17.17 -8.44 22.87
N GLU A 311 -16.88 -7.20 22.44
CA GLU A 311 -17.63 -6.39 21.47
C GLU A 311 -17.80 -7.02 20.07
N GLU A 312 -19.00 -6.78 19.51
CA GLU A 312 -19.54 -7.22 18.22
C GLU A 312 -18.77 -6.80 16.96
N THR A 313 -18.63 -7.80 16.09
CA THR A 313 -18.79 -7.87 14.62
C THR A 313 -19.11 -6.62 13.78
N THR A 314 -18.39 -6.46 12.66
CA THR A 314 -18.80 -5.65 11.50
C THR A 314 -18.97 -6.48 10.21
N ASP A 315 -20.18 -6.40 9.65
CA ASP A 315 -20.65 -6.59 8.26
C ASP A 315 -19.84 -7.45 7.26
N LEU A 316 -20.41 -8.60 6.86
CA LEU A 316 -20.06 -9.34 5.64
C LEU A 316 -21.20 -9.27 4.61
N LYS A 317 -20.89 -8.76 3.40
CA LYS A 317 -21.76 -8.89 2.23
C LYS A 317 -21.58 -10.27 1.59
N GLN A 318 -22.56 -11.15 1.77
CA GLN A 318 -22.68 -12.39 1.02
C GLN A 318 -23.34 -12.10 -0.35
N LEU A 319 -22.70 -12.47 -1.45
CA LEU A 319 -23.28 -12.48 -2.79
C LEU A 319 -23.64 -13.93 -3.10
N ASP A 320 -24.93 -14.23 -3.14
CA ASP A 320 -25.45 -15.57 -3.45
C ASP A 320 -25.46 -15.77 -4.97
N VAL A 321 -24.70 -16.74 -5.46
CA VAL A 321 -24.61 -17.11 -6.89
C VAL A 321 -24.92 -18.61 -7.03
N GLY A 322 -26.09 -19.05 -6.54
CA GLY A 322 -26.58 -20.42 -6.69
C GLY A 322 -25.93 -21.44 -5.74
N ASN A 323 -25.56 -22.63 -6.23
CA ASN A 323 -25.00 -23.74 -5.42
C ASN A 323 -23.59 -23.47 -4.84
N PHE A 324 -23.02 -22.28 -5.08
CA PHE A 324 -21.65 -21.93 -4.72
C PHE A 324 -21.63 -20.79 -3.70
N VAL A 325 -20.75 -20.91 -2.70
CA VAL A 325 -20.50 -19.86 -1.71
C VAL A 325 -19.04 -19.43 -1.82
N ILE A 326 -18.79 -18.12 -1.74
CA ILE A 326 -17.45 -17.54 -1.76
C ILE A 326 -16.97 -17.36 -0.32
N TYR A 327 -15.90 -18.06 0.04
CA TYR A 327 -15.30 -17.99 1.38
C TYR A 327 -14.06 -17.08 1.38
N LYS A 328 -13.90 -16.27 2.43
CA LYS A 328 -12.66 -15.53 2.71
C LYS A 328 -11.99 -16.17 3.92
N VAL A 329 -10.89 -16.88 3.68
CA VAL A 329 -10.16 -17.60 4.73
C VAL A 329 -9.10 -16.68 5.32
N TYR A 330 -9.24 -16.33 6.60
CA TYR A 330 -8.17 -15.68 7.36
C TYR A 330 -7.41 -16.74 8.17
N GLY A 331 -6.08 -16.63 8.19
CA GLY A 331 -5.18 -17.61 8.82
C GLY A 331 -5.26 -17.73 10.35
N LYS A 332 -6.36 -17.36 11.01
CA LYS A 332 -6.57 -17.61 12.44
C LYS A 332 -8.07 -17.85 12.72
N LYS A 333 -8.36 -19.05 13.26
CA LYS A 333 -9.67 -19.58 13.74
C LYS A 333 -10.78 -19.72 12.68
N ILE A 334 -11.30 -20.95 12.60
CA ILE A 334 -12.56 -21.29 11.94
C ILE A 334 -13.69 -20.71 12.80
N THR A 335 -14.37 -19.67 12.33
CA THR A 335 -15.67 -19.26 12.89
C THR A 335 -16.76 -19.81 11.98
N THR A 336 -17.47 -20.84 12.45
CA THR A 336 -18.61 -21.43 11.77
C THR A 336 -19.81 -20.49 11.91
N TYR A 337 -20.28 -19.91 10.81
CA TYR A 337 -21.56 -19.20 10.78
C TYR A 337 -22.66 -20.20 10.41
N TYR A 338 -23.53 -20.53 11.36
CA TYR A 338 -24.77 -21.26 11.10
C TYR A 338 -25.86 -20.27 10.66
N ALA A 339 -26.45 -20.47 9.48
CA ALA A 339 -27.72 -19.84 9.15
C ALA A 339 -28.83 -20.58 9.90
N ALA A 340 -29.57 -19.85 10.74
CA ALA A 340 -30.76 -20.37 11.39
C ALA A 340 -31.79 -20.82 10.33
N LYS A 341 -32.36 -22.00 10.55
CA LYS A 341 -33.43 -22.60 9.77
C LYS A 341 -34.67 -21.70 9.83
N ILE A 342 -35.10 -21.14 8.70
CA ILE A 342 -36.47 -20.62 8.60
C ILE A 342 -37.37 -21.85 8.48
N GLU A 343 -38.10 -22.18 9.54
CA GLU A 343 -39.22 -23.11 9.45
C GLU A 343 -40.35 -22.42 8.67
N GLU A 344 -40.69 -22.98 7.51
CA GLU A 344 -41.92 -22.67 6.80
C GLU A 344 -43.12 -22.94 7.72
N ARG A 345 -43.82 -21.87 8.12
CA ARG A 345 -45.19 -21.97 8.65
C ARG A 345 -46.08 -22.59 7.56
N LYS A 346 -46.41 -23.88 7.70
CA LYS A 346 -47.60 -24.46 7.07
C LYS A 346 -48.83 -23.70 7.56
N LYS A 347 -49.41 -22.87 6.70
CA LYS A 347 -50.82 -22.49 6.79
C LYS A 347 -51.63 -23.71 6.34
N ASN A 348 -52.17 -24.48 7.29
CA ASN A 348 -53.33 -25.30 7.02
C ASN A 348 -54.57 -24.47 7.31
N THR A 349 -55.29 -24.17 6.24
CA THR A 349 -56.68 -23.77 6.23
C THR A 349 -57.52 -25.02 6.48
N THR A 350 -58.29 -25.03 7.56
CA THR A 350 -59.68 -25.50 7.53
C THR A 350 -60.50 -24.61 8.46
#